data_AF-A0A3D5AX60-F1
#
_entry.id   AF-A0A3D5AX60-F1
#
_cell.length_a   1.000
_cell.length_b   1.000
_cell.length_c   1.000
_cell.angle_alpha   90.00
_cell.angle_beta   90.00
_cell.angle_gamma   90.00
#
_symmetry.space_group_name_H-M   'P 1'
#
loop_
_entity.id
_entity.type
_entity.pdbx_description
1 polymer ?
#
loop_
_entity_poly.entity_id
_entity_poly.type
_entity_poly.pdbx_seq_one_letter_code
_entity_poly.pdbx_strand_id
1 'polypeptide(L)' 'KLDGTARGGVVFAMAAKRPVPIRFIGVGEGIDDLRVFDAVEFVEALLPNGD' A
#
# COMPACT_ATOMS: atom_id res chain seq x y z
N LYS A 1 3.94 -2.24 -5.17
CA LYS A 1 3.67 -3.59 -4.62
C LYS A 1 3.96 -3.56 -3.14
N LEU A 2 3.19 -4.29 -2.35
CA LEU A 2 3.36 -4.39 -0.89
C LEU A 2 4.25 -5.57 -0.47
N ASP A 3 4.73 -6.36 -1.43
CA ASP A 3 5.58 -7.55 -1.29
C ASP A 3 7.00 -7.27 -0.74
N GLY A 4 7.24 -6.10 -0.12
CA GLY A 4 8.50 -5.77 0.55
C GLY A 4 9.55 -5.08 -0.32
N THR A 5 9.37 -4.99 -1.64
CA THR A 5 10.35 -4.31 -2.53
C THR A 5 10.12 -2.81 -2.66
N ALA A 6 8.88 -2.33 -2.47
CA ALA A 6 8.53 -0.92 -2.54
C ALA A 6 7.96 -0.44 -1.20
N ARG A 7 8.70 0.43 -0.50
CA ARG A 7 8.34 0.97 0.83
C ARG A 7 7.15 1.96 0.83
N GLY A 8 6.15 1.78 -0.04
CA GLY A 8 4.90 2.56 -0.03
C GLY A 8 4.99 4.07 -0.34
N GLY A 9 6.19 4.66 -0.45
CA GLY A 9 6.39 6.12 -0.55
C GLY A 9 5.61 6.84 -1.66
N VAL A 10 5.37 6.16 -2.78
CA VAL A 10 4.58 6.72 -3.90
C VAL A 10 3.11 6.93 -3.55
N VAL A 11 2.54 6.10 -2.67
CA VAL A 11 1.14 6.21 -2.22
C VAL A 11 0.93 7.51 -1.43
N PHE A 12 1.86 7.85 -0.53
CA PHE A 12 1.79 9.11 0.22
C PHE A 12 1.95 10.33 -0.69
N ALA A 13 2.88 10.29 -1.63
CA ALA A 13 3.08 11.38 -2.58
C ALA A 13 1.86 11.60 -3.48
N MET A 14 1.20 10.52 -3.89
CA MET A 14 -0.06 10.57 -4.63
C MET A 14 -1.18 11.17 -3.78
N ALA A 15 -1.37 10.68 -2.56
CA ALA A 15 -2.40 11.19 -1.65
C ALA A 15 -2.22 12.69 -1.35
N ALA A 16 -0.98 13.16 -1.21
CA ALA A 16 -0.67 14.57 -0.95
C ALA A 16 -0.93 15.48 -2.17
N LYS A 17 -0.67 14.99 -3.38
CA LYS A 17 -0.80 15.79 -4.62
C LYS A 17 -2.20 15.72 -5.24
N ARG A 18 -2.89 14.60 -5.06
CA ARG A 18 -4.18 14.33 -5.72
C ARG A 18 -5.01 13.36 -4.87
N PRO A 19 -6.15 13.79 -4.29
CA PRO A 19 -6.99 12.95 -3.43
C PRO A 19 -7.85 11.97 -4.25
N VAL A 20 -7.22 11.22 -5.17
CA VAL A 20 -7.87 10.13 -5.89
C VAL A 20 -7.81 8.89 -4.99
N PRO A 21 -8.94 8.23 -4.71
CA PRO A 21 -8.94 7.08 -3.83
C PRO A 21 -8.27 5.88 -4.50
N ILE A 22 -7.36 5.24 -3.77
CA ILE A 22 -6.79 3.95 -4.14
C ILE A 22 -7.85 2.88 -3.83
N ARG A 23 -8.12 2.00 -4.79
CA ARG A 23 -9.15 0.95 -4.67
C ARG A 23 -8.55 -0.45 -4.45
N PHE A 24 -7.41 -0.71 -5.07
CA PHE A 24 -6.78 -2.03 -5.06
C PHE A 24 -5.26 -1.91 -4.92
N ILE A 25 -4.65 -2.96 -4.41
CA ILE A 25 -3.20 -3.08 -4.26
C ILE A 25 -2.74 -4.51 -4.56
N GLY A 26 -1.59 -4.62 -5.23
CA GLY A 26 -0.91 -5.90 -5.43
C GLY A 26 0.01 -6.20 -4.25
N VAL A 27 -0.23 -7.33 -3.57
CA VAL A 27 0.55 -7.81 -2.42
C VAL A 27 1.55 -8.92 -2.78
N GLY A 28 1.60 -9.33 -4.04
CA GLY A 28 2.47 -10.37 -4.56
C GLY A 28 2.60 -10.29 -6.09
N GLU A 29 2.88 -11.41 -6.73
CA GLU A 29 3.14 -11.49 -8.18
C GLU A 29 2.04 -12.22 -8.96
N GLY A 30 1.18 -12.99 -8.29
CA GLY A 30 0.07 -13.70 -8.90
C GLY A 30 -1.11 -12.79 -9.22
N ILE A 31 -1.98 -13.26 -10.12
CA ILE A 31 -3.25 -12.58 -10.45
C ILE A 31 -4.18 -12.51 -9.24
N ASP A 32 -4.10 -13.50 -8.36
CA ASP A 32 -4.89 -13.61 -7.14
C ASP A 32 -4.35 -12.72 -5.99
N ASP A 33 -3.18 -12.11 -6.18
CA ASP A 33 -2.56 -11.21 -5.18
C ASP A 33 -3.06 -9.76 -5.28
N LEU A 34 -4.12 -9.52 -6.07
CA LEU A 34 -4.80 -8.24 -6.13
C LEU A 34 -5.88 -8.18 -5.05
N ARG A 35 -5.69 -7.28 -4.07
CA ARG A 35 -6.62 -7.11 -2.94
C ARG A 35 -7.25 -5.72 -2.95
N VAL A 36 -8.41 -5.59 -2.31
CA VAL A 36 -8.98 -4.26 -1.98
C VAL A 36 -7.98 -3.53 -1.09
N PHE A 37 -7.79 -2.24 -1.37
CA PHE A 37 -6.89 -1.41 -0.59
C PHE A 37 -7.52 -1.04 0.76
N ASP A 38 -6.87 -1.44 1.85
CA ASP A 38 -7.14 -1.01 3.21
C ASP A 38 -5.99 -0.13 3.70
N ALA A 39 -6.29 1.12 4.07
CA ALA A 39 -5.28 2.09 4.49
C ALA A 39 -4.68 1.78 5.86
N VAL A 40 -5.46 1.16 6.76
CA VAL A 40 -5.01 0.78 8.11
C VAL A 40 -4.05 -0.38 7.99
N GLU A 41 -4.45 -1.46 7.31
CA GLU A 41 -3.59 -2.63 7.06
C GLU A 41 -2.30 -2.23 6.34
N PHE A 42 -2.39 -1.29 5.38
CA PHE A 42 -1.23 -0.75 4.67
C PHE A 42 -0.23 -0.05 5.60
N VAL A 43 -0.72 0.79 6.52
CA VAL A 43 0.15 1.53 7.46
C VAL A 43 0.75 0.59 8.50
N GLU A 44 -0.02 -0.36 9.02
CA GLU A 44 0.46 -1.38 9.98
C GLU A 44 1.56 -2.25 9.36
N ALA A 45 1.39 -2.68 8.10
CA ALA A 45 2.40 -3.44 7.38
C ALA A 45 3.66 -2.62 7.06
N LEU A 46 3.51 -1.31 6.87
CA LEU A 46 4.62 -0.40 6.56
C LEU A 46 5.42 0.02 7.80
N LEU A 47 4.74 0.16 8.94
CA LEU A 47 5.30 0.59 10.22
C LEU A 47 5.10 -0.52 11.28
N PRO A 48 5.70 -1.71 11.10
CA PRO A 48 5.60 -2.77 12.08
C PRO A 48 6.44 -2.38 13.31
N ASN A 49 5.78 -1.78 14.29
CA ASN A 49 6.30 -1.32 15.58
C ASN A 49 7.13 -0.03 15.52
N GLY A 50 6.62 1.02 16.16
CA GLY A 50 7.43 2.16 16.58
C GLY A 50 8.09 1.84 17.92
N ASP A 51 9.28 1.23 17.87
CA ASP A 51 10.30 1.31 18.91
C ASP A 51 11.48 2.15 18.37
#